data_AF-A0AAU0KV66-F1
#
_entry.id   AF-A0AAU0KV66-F1
#
_cell.length_a   1.000
_cell.length_b   1.000
_cell.length_c   1.000
_cell.angle_alpha   90.00
_cell.angle_beta   90.00
_cell.angle_gamma   90.00
#
_symmetry.space_group_name_H-M   'P 1'
#
loop_
_entity.id
_entity.type
_entity.pdbx_description
1 polymer ?
#
loop_
_entity_poly.entity_id
_entity_poly.type
_entity_poly.pdbx_seq_one_letter_code
_entity_poly.pdbx_strand_id
1 'polypeptide(L)' 'MYKYVRTDTRRRHDVIRRKLLAHMLQGLESSAVYQFVSTYPGLIYALEHDGFVSYRLIDESWLHPFLKIVLKNQAS' A
#
# COMPACT_ATOMS: atom_id res chain seq x y z
N MET A 1 11.76 -2.44 -47.50
CA MET A 1 12.15 -1.12 -46.94
C MET A 1 12.00 -1.20 -45.42
N TYR A 2 13.10 -1.36 -44.68
CA TYR A 2 13.06 -1.42 -43.21
C TYR A 2 12.88 0.00 -42.65
N LYS A 3 11.76 0.25 -41.95
CA LYS A 3 11.53 1.52 -41.24
C LYS A 3 12.34 1.51 -39.95
N TYR A 4 13.29 2.44 -39.83
CA TYR A 4 13.97 2.72 -38.57
C TYR A 4 12.98 3.42 -37.62
N VAL A 5 12.38 2.67 -36.70
CA VAL A 5 11.60 3.23 -35.61
C VAL A 5 12.59 3.73 -34.57
N ARG A 6 12.76 5.06 -34.46
CA ARG A 6 13.46 5.66 -33.32
C ARG A 6 12.70 5.26 -32.06
N THR A 7 13.19 4.25 -31.36
CA THR A 7 12.69 3.92 -30.02
C THR A 7 13.20 5.02 -29.10
N ASP A 8 12.31 5.86 -28.60
CA ASP A 8 12.63 6.90 -27.62
C ASP A 8 13.09 6.22 -26.33
N THR A 9 14.41 6.02 -26.22
CA THR A 9 15.09 5.34 -25.11
C THR A 9 14.85 6.05 -23.77
N ARG A 10 14.64 7.37 -23.79
CA ARG A 10 14.37 8.18 -22.60
C ARG A 10 13.01 7.86 -22.00
N ARG A 11 11.95 7.76 -22.83
CA ARG A 11 10.62 7.32 -22.37
C ARG A 11 10.63 5.90 -21.77
N ARG A 12 11.43 5.00 -22.34
CA ARG A 12 11.55 3.62 -21.81
C ARG A 12 12.21 3.59 -20.43
N HIS A 13 13.26 4.38 -20.22
CA HIS A 13 13.93 4.47 -18.92
C HIS A 13 13.01 5.03 -17.84
N ASP A 14 12.23 6.06 -18.14
CA ASP A 14 11.29 6.64 -17.17
C ASP A 14 10.15 5.70 -16.82
N VAL A 15 9.65 4.92 -17.80
CA VAL A 15 8.65 3.87 -17.55
C VAL A 15 9.20 2.78 -16.62
N ILE A 16 10.44 2.33 -16.84
CA ILE A 16 11.07 1.32 -15.97
C ILE A 16 11.28 1.87 -14.55
N ARG A 17 11.75 3.12 -14.41
CA ARG A 17 11.91 3.76 -13.10
C ARG A 17 10.60 3.85 -12.32
N ARG A 18 9.52 4.27 -12.98
CA ARG A 18 8.18 4.33 -12.35
C ARG A 18 7.68 2.96 -11.94
N LYS A 19 7.88 1.94 -12.79
CA LYS A 19 7.51 0.55 -12.47
C LYS A 19 8.31 0.00 -11.29
N LEU A 20 9.62 0.23 -11.25
CA LEU A 20 10.48 -0.20 -10.16
C LEU A 20 10.09 0.48 -8.85
N LEU A 21 9.86 1.81 -8.88
CA LEU A 21 9.43 2.55 -7.70
C LEU A 21 8.08 2.06 -7.17
N ALA A 22 7.08 1.90 -8.05
CA ALA A 22 5.78 1.37 -7.66
C ALA A 22 5.89 -0.03 -7.03
N HIS A 23 6.74 -0.89 -7.59
CA HIS A 23 6.99 -2.21 -7.04
C HIS A 23 7.65 -2.17 -5.65
N MET A 24 8.62 -1.27 -5.44
CA MET A 24 9.25 -1.08 -4.13
C MET A 24 8.27 -0.57 -3.08
N LEU A 25 7.41 0.39 -3.45
CA LEU A 25 6.36 0.90 -2.56
C LEU A 25 5.36 -0.19 -2.19
N GLN A 26 4.89 -0.97 -3.18
CA GLN A 26 4.01 -2.11 -2.93
C GLN A 26 4.66 -3.15 -2.01
N GLY A 27 5.97 -3.38 -2.16
CA GLY A 27 6.73 -4.24 -1.25
C GLY A 27 6.71 -3.75 0.19
N LEU A 28 6.94 -2.45 0.42
CA LEU A 28 6.88 -1.84 1.75
C LEU A 28 5.48 -1.92 2.36
N GLU A 29 4.44 -1.61 1.57
CA GLU A 29 3.04 -1.73 1.99
C GLU A 29 2.70 -3.16 2.41
N SER A 30 3.09 -4.15 1.59
CA SER A 30 2.84 -5.57 1.89
C SER A 30 3.56 -6.05 3.16
N SER A 31 4.78 -5.56 3.40
CA SER A 31 5.55 -5.88 4.61
C SER A 31 4.90 -5.30 5.86
N ALA A 32 4.50 -4.03 5.83
CA ALA A 32 3.79 -3.39 6.93
C ALA A 32 2.46 -4.10 7.22
N VAL A 33 1.75 -4.52 6.17
CA VAL A 33 0.51 -5.28 6.29
C VAL A 33 0.74 -6.61 7.00
N TYR A 34 1.76 -7.36 6.56
CA TYR A 34 2.09 -8.66 7.13
C TYR A 34 2.51 -8.54 8.60
N GLN A 35 3.37 -7.56 8.91
CA GLN A 35 3.81 -7.30 10.28
C GLN A 35 2.61 -7.01 11.19
N PHE A 36 1.69 -6.15 10.75
CA PHE A 36 0.48 -5.85 11.52
C PHE A 36 -0.38 -7.09 11.77
N VAL A 37 -0.69 -7.88 10.74
CA VAL A 37 -1.48 -9.13 10.88
C VAL A 37 -0.81 -10.10 11.85
N SER A 38 0.51 -10.25 11.76
CA SER A 38 1.27 -11.16 12.62
C SER A 38 1.31 -10.73 14.09
N THR A 39 1.39 -9.41 14.34
CA THR A 39 1.50 -8.86 15.70
C THR A 39 0.14 -8.79 16.40
N TYR A 40 -0.95 -8.66 15.66
CA TYR A 40 -2.30 -8.48 16.21
C TYR A 40 -3.28 -9.56 15.74
N PRO A 41 -3.04 -10.84 16.10
CA PRO A 41 -3.92 -11.93 15.70
C PRO A 41 -5.35 -11.71 16.25
N GLY A 42 -6.34 -11.77 15.36
CA GLY A 42 -7.76 -11.63 15.70
C GLY A 42 -8.26 -10.18 15.87
N LEU A 43 -7.41 -9.17 15.68
CA LEU A 43 -7.83 -7.76 15.62
C LEU A 43 -8.41 -7.39 14.24
N ILE A 44 -7.86 -7.99 13.18
CA ILE A 44 -8.24 -7.71 11.80
C ILE A 44 -9.42 -8.59 11.42
N TYR A 45 -10.51 -7.97 10.98
CA TYR A 45 -11.67 -8.67 10.46
C TYR A 45 -11.64 -8.77 8.93
N ALA A 46 -11.22 -7.69 8.26
CA ALA A 46 -11.11 -7.66 6.81
C ALA A 46 -9.89 -6.85 6.35
N LEU A 47 -9.31 -7.27 5.23
CA LEU A 47 -8.29 -6.55 4.47
C LEU A 47 -8.96 -5.84 3.30
N GLU A 48 -8.90 -4.51 3.28
CA GLU A 48 -9.32 -3.69 2.15
C GLU A 48 -8.10 -3.30 1.30
N HIS A 49 -8.35 -2.77 0.09
CA HIS A 49 -7.28 -2.34 -0.82
C HIS A 49 -6.38 -1.26 -0.19
N ASP A 50 -6.95 -0.39 0.64
CA ASP A 50 -6.26 0.77 1.21
C ASP A 50 -6.09 0.68 2.74
N GLY A 51 -6.34 -0.49 3.35
CA GLY A 51 -6.15 -0.65 4.80
C GLY A 51 -6.85 -1.84 5.43
N PHE A 52 -7.08 -1.73 6.73
CA PHE A 52 -7.64 -2.79 7.56
C PHE A 52 -8.94 -2.35 8.22
N VAL A 53 -9.85 -3.30 8.38
CA VAL A 53 -11.07 -3.13 9.16
C VAL A 53 -11.01 -3.99 10.40
N SER A 54 -11.23 -3.37 11.56
CA SER A 54 -11.37 -4.01 12.85
C SER A 54 -12.77 -3.71 13.41
N TYR A 55 -13.40 -4.70 14.04
CA TYR A 55 -14.62 -4.48 14.84
C TYR A 55 -14.32 -4.09 16.29
N ARG A 56 -13.07 -4.20 16.71
CA ARG A 56 -12.63 -3.75 18.03
C ARG A 56 -12.15 -2.32 17.92
N LEU A 57 -12.52 -1.52 18.93
CA LEU A 57 -11.96 -0.20 19.11
C LEU A 57 -10.44 -0.35 19.29
N ILE A 58 -9.68 0.32 18.43
CA ILE A 58 -8.24 0.42 18.59
C ILE A 58 -7.97 1.66 19.44
N ASP A 59 -7.10 1.50 20.44
CA ASP A 59 -6.77 2.54 21.41
C ASP A 59 -6.19 3.81 20.74
N GLU A 60 -6.41 4.97 21.36
CA GLU A 60 -5.88 6.27 20.96
C GLU A 60 -4.34 6.31 21.02
N SER A 61 -3.71 5.36 21.72
CA SER A 61 -2.25 5.17 21.78
C SER A 61 -1.63 4.59 20.50
N TRP A 62 -2.43 4.37 19.45
CA TRP A 62 -1.97 3.83 18.17
C TRP A 62 -0.95 4.73 17.47
N LEU A 63 0.29 4.23 17.36
CA LEU A 63 1.41 4.90 16.70
C LEU A 63 1.99 3.99 15.62
N HIS A 64 1.32 3.89 14.48
CA HIS A 64 1.84 3.14 13.33
C HIS A 64 2.41 4.08 12.26
N PRO A 65 3.64 3.85 11.75
CA PRO A 65 4.30 4.78 10.82
C PRO A 65 3.56 4.95 9.49
N PHE A 66 2.73 3.98 9.09
CA PHE A 66 2.07 3.96 7.77
C PHE A 66 0.54 3.82 7.84
N LEU A 67 -0.06 3.65 9.02
CA LEU A 67 -1.50 3.36 9.15
C LEU A 67 -2.16 4.35 10.11
N LYS A 68 -3.18 5.04 9.61
CA LYS A 68 -4.01 5.96 10.41
C LYS A 68 -5.35 5.29 10.75
N ILE A 69 -5.77 5.41 12.00
CA ILE A 69 -7.12 4.98 12.41
C ILE A 69 -8.14 6.01 11.95
N VAL A 70 -9.21 5.52 11.33
CA VAL A 70 -10.37 6.32 10.95
C VAL A 70 -11.63 5.59 11.42
N LEU A 71 -12.50 6.28 12.16
CA LEU A 71 -13.79 5.74 12.54
C LEU A 71 -14.75 5.86 11.34
N LYS A 72 -15.05 4.74 10.68
CA LYS A 72 -16.11 4.69 9.67
C LYS A 72 -17.47 4.79 10.39
N ASN A 73 -18.37 5.65 9.90
CA ASN A 73 -19.74 5.86 10.39
C ASN A 73 -19.92 6.69 11.68
N GLN A 74 -19.24 7.84 11.83
CA GLN A 74 -19.75 8.85 12.75
C GLN A 74 -21.12 9.31 12.25
N ALA A 75 -22.19 8.99 12.99
CA ALA A 75 -23.51 9.54 12.75
C ALA A 75 -23.38 11.08 12.83
N SER A 76 -23.67 11.73 11.71
CA SER A 76 -23.73 13.19 11.59
C SER A 76 -24.98 13.73 12.28
#